data_AF-A0A0A2BZK3-F1
#
_entry.id   AF-A0A0A2BZK3-F1
#
_cell.length_a   1.000
_cell.length_b   1.000
_cell.length_c   1.000
_cell.angle_alpha   90.00
_cell.angle_beta   90.00
_cell.angle_gamma   90.00
#
_symmetry.space_group_name_H-M   'P 1'
#
loop_
_entity.id
_entity.type
_entity.pdbx_description
1 polymer ?
#
loop_
_entity_poly.entity_id
_entity_poly.type
_entity_poly.pdbx_seq_one_letter_code
_entity_poly.pdbx_strand_id
1 'polypeptide(L)'
;MSSMASLISSLKRSLSKLLILLPVIVGLIVSPLAVDALYPSDPSSVDTLDTSLHGQNLQNTEYVKYDLSGRDLGDADLSGSYFSVSNLEKADLRGANMQNIIAYATRFDNADLSNANFSGAELLKSRFDGTVIDGTNFTNAVLDLPQVKALCERATGQTAESLQCSDLNQSYVPASEEQNKFNPGIG
;
A
#
# COMPACT_ATOMS: atom_id res chain seq x y z
N MET A 1 -45.12 -28.04 53.83
CA MET A 1 -44.10 -28.73 53.01
C MET A 1 -44.20 -28.45 51.50
N SER A 2 -45.35 -27.98 50.96
CA SER A 2 -45.52 -27.76 49.50
C SER A 2 -44.90 -26.45 48.93
N SER A 3 -44.78 -25.39 49.74
CA SER A 3 -44.31 -24.06 49.26
C SER A 3 -42.80 -23.99 49.01
N MET A 4 -42.00 -24.68 49.81
CA MET A 4 -40.53 -24.62 49.73
C MET A 4 -39.96 -25.39 48.52
N ALA A 5 -40.63 -26.46 48.10
CA ALA A 5 -40.25 -27.23 46.90
C ALA A 5 -40.49 -26.45 45.60
N SER A 6 -41.56 -25.65 45.55
CA SER A 6 -41.90 -24.79 44.41
C SER A 6 -40.85 -23.69 44.20
N LEU A 7 -40.42 -23.02 45.27
CA LEU A 7 -39.41 -21.95 45.22
C LEU A 7 -38.05 -22.47 44.73
N ILE A 8 -37.62 -23.65 45.18
CA ILE A 8 -36.36 -24.28 44.74
C ILE A 8 -36.42 -24.68 43.26
N SER A 9 -37.57 -25.15 42.78
CA SER A 9 -37.76 -25.51 41.37
C SER A 9 -37.74 -24.30 40.43
N SER A 10 -38.33 -23.18 40.86
CA SER A 10 -38.35 -21.92 40.10
C SER A 10 -36.96 -21.27 40.06
N LEU A 11 -36.23 -21.31 41.17
CA LEU A 11 -34.85 -20.81 41.26
C LEU A 11 -33.88 -21.64 40.38
N LYS A 12 -34.01 -22.97 40.38
CA LYS A 12 -33.23 -23.85 39.48
C LYS A 12 -33.55 -23.61 38.00
N ARG A 13 -34.82 -23.40 37.66
CA ARG A 13 -35.25 -23.13 36.29
C ARG A 13 -34.80 -21.74 35.81
N SER A 14 -34.71 -20.75 36.70
CA SER A 14 -34.18 -19.41 36.40
C SER A 14 -32.65 -19.40 36.27
N LEU A 15 -31.93 -20.06 37.20
CA LEU A 15 -30.46 -20.21 37.11
C LEU A 15 -30.04 -20.99 35.86
N SER A 16 -30.77 -22.03 35.49
CA SER A 16 -30.45 -22.83 34.29
C SER A 16 -30.66 -22.04 33.00
N LYS A 17 -31.65 -21.14 32.94
CA LYS A 17 -31.81 -20.20 31.81
C LYS A 17 -30.68 -19.17 31.76
N LEU A 18 -30.22 -18.67 32.91
CA LEU A 18 -29.10 -17.74 33.00
C LEU A 18 -27.78 -18.40 32.54
N LEU A 19 -27.57 -19.68 32.87
CA LEU A 19 -26.40 -20.46 32.49
C LEU A 19 -26.34 -20.77 30.99
N ILE A 20 -27.50 -20.84 30.31
CA ILE A 20 -27.61 -21.08 28.85
C ILE A 20 -27.45 -19.77 28.07
N LEU A 21 -27.91 -18.64 28.63
CA LEU A 21 -27.75 -17.32 28.01
C LEU A 21 -26.32 -16.78 28.13
N LEU A 22 -25.58 -17.12 29.20
CA LEU A 22 -24.20 -16.66 29.41
C LEU A 22 -23.25 -17.00 28.24
N PRO A 23 -23.15 -18.24 27.73
CA PRO A 23 -22.28 -18.57 26.59
C PRO A 23 -22.77 -17.98 25.26
N VAL A 24 -24.08 -17.76 25.08
CA VAL A 24 -24.63 -17.09 23.89
C VAL A 24 -24.27 -15.61 23.89
N ILE A 25 -24.35 -14.95 25.06
CA ILE A 25 -23.95 -13.56 25.24
C ILE A 25 -22.42 -13.43 25.10
N VAL A 26 -21.63 -14.31 25.72
CA VAL A 26 -20.15 -14.34 25.56
C VAL A 26 -19.76 -14.62 24.11
N GLY A 27 -20.45 -15.52 23.40
CA GLY A 27 -20.23 -15.78 21.97
C GLY A 27 -20.64 -14.65 21.04
N LEU A 28 -21.57 -13.78 21.44
CA LEU A 28 -21.93 -12.55 20.72
C LEU A 28 -20.92 -11.41 20.93
N ILE A 29 -20.27 -11.36 22.10
CA ILE A 29 -19.26 -10.34 22.40
C ILE A 29 -17.88 -10.73 21.82
N VAL A 30 -17.60 -12.03 21.67
CA VAL A 30 -16.36 -12.55 21.08
C VAL A 30 -16.68 -13.25 19.77
N SER A 31 -17.32 -12.54 18.83
CA SER A 31 -17.30 -13.00 17.44
C SER A 31 -15.90 -12.68 16.87
N PRO A 32 -15.20 -13.65 16.26
CA PRO A 32 -13.91 -13.37 15.62
C PRO A 32 -14.04 -12.26 14.55
N LEU A 33 -15.24 -12.14 13.97
CA LEU A 33 -15.60 -11.13 12.98
C LEU A 33 -15.55 -9.67 13.47
N ALA A 34 -15.52 -9.42 14.79
CA ALA A 34 -15.42 -8.07 15.34
C ALA A 34 -14.01 -7.71 15.86
N VAL A 35 -13.15 -8.71 16.10
CA VAL A 35 -11.80 -8.46 16.65
C VAL A 35 -10.86 -7.93 15.57
N ASP A 36 -10.94 -8.46 14.35
CA ASP A 36 -10.13 -8.00 13.21
C ASP A 36 -10.50 -6.59 12.73
N ALA A 37 -11.70 -6.10 13.06
CA ALA A 37 -12.15 -4.75 12.72
C ALA A 37 -11.74 -3.68 13.76
N LEU A 38 -11.27 -4.09 14.95
CA LEU A 38 -11.00 -3.19 16.08
C LEU A 38 -9.51 -3.06 16.45
N TYR A 39 -8.65 -3.85 15.83
CA TYR A 39 -7.20 -3.69 15.94
C TYR A 39 -6.62 -3.48 14.53
N PRO A 40 -6.11 -2.28 14.20
CA PRO A 40 -5.23 -2.16 13.04
C PRO A 40 -4.11 -3.18 13.25
N SER A 41 -4.02 -4.14 12.34
CA SER A 41 -3.11 -5.26 12.39
C SER A 41 -1.69 -4.76 12.68
N ASP A 42 -1.10 -5.28 13.75
CA ASP A 42 0.27 -5.00 14.13
C ASP A 42 1.18 -5.25 12.90
N PRO A 43 1.91 -4.24 12.39
CA PRO A 43 2.75 -4.37 11.20
C PRO A 43 3.91 -5.36 11.40
N SER A 44 4.11 -5.89 12.61
CA SER A 44 5.06 -6.97 12.91
C SER A 44 4.52 -8.38 12.69
N SER A 45 3.25 -8.57 12.31
CA SER A 45 2.66 -9.88 12.01
C SER A 45 2.98 -10.42 10.59
N VAL A 46 3.96 -9.82 9.90
CA VAL A 46 4.55 -10.28 8.62
C VAL A 46 5.14 -11.71 8.74
N ASP A 47 5.26 -12.27 9.94
CA ASP A 47 5.57 -13.68 10.19
C ASP A 47 4.50 -14.68 9.68
N THR A 48 3.32 -14.21 9.24
CA THR A 48 2.26 -15.10 8.69
C THR A 48 2.17 -15.12 7.16
N LEU A 49 3.01 -14.37 6.44
CA LEU A 49 3.05 -14.40 4.96
C LEU A 49 4.07 -15.42 4.42
N ASP A 50 4.04 -16.66 4.93
CA ASP A 50 4.68 -17.83 4.28
C ASP A 50 3.97 -18.23 2.97
N THR A 51 2.88 -17.54 2.64
CA THR A 51 2.14 -17.74 1.39
C THR A 51 2.62 -16.72 0.37
N SER A 52 2.98 -17.17 -0.84
CA SER A 52 3.21 -16.27 -1.98
C SER A 52 1.99 -15.36 -2.17
N LEU A 53 2.25 -14.08 -2.43
CA LEU A 53 1.22 -13.08 -2.72
C LEU A 53 0.92 -13.00 -4.23
N HIS A 54 1.57 -13.85 -5.03
CA HIS A 54 1.40 -13.93 -6.47
C HIS A 54 -0.06 -14.14 -6.86
N GLY A 55 -0.59 -13.30 -7.75
CA GLY A 55 -1.95 -13.40 -8.28
C GLY A 55 -3.06 -13.18 -7.25
N GLN A 56 -2.73 -12.79 -6.00
CA GLN A 56 -3.72 -12.63 -4.95
C GLN A 56 -4.56 -11.37 -5.16
N ASN A 57 -5.82 -11.42 -4.73
CA ASN A 57 -6.65 -10.23 -4.61
C ASN A 57 -6.36 -9.53 -3.28
N LEU A 58 -5.73 -8.37 -3.37
CA LEU A 58 -5.23 -7.54 -2.28
C LEU A 58 -5.73 -6.08 -2.43
N GLN A 59 -6.87 -5.90 -3.10
CA GLN A 59 -7.46 -4.60 -3.38
C GLN A 59 -7.87 -3.88 -2.09
N ASN A 60 -7.85 -2.55 -2.12
CA ASN A 60 -8.34 -1.68 -1.03
C ASN A 60 -7.80 -2.06 0.38
N THR A 61 -6.57 -2.58 0.44
CA THR A 61 -5.93 -3.03 1.68
C THR A 61 -4.94 -1.98 2.18
N GLU A 62 -4.78 -1.88 3.50
CA GLU A 62 -3.85 -0.96 4.14
C GLU A 62 -2.55 -1.66 4.56
N TYR A 63 -1.42 -1.14 4.08
CA TYR A 63 -0.07 -1.59 4.36
C TYR A 63 0.74 -0.44 4.96
N VAL A 64 0.61 -0.21 6.27
CA VAL A 64 1.35 0.84 6.99
C VAL A 64 2.54 0.24 7.71
N LYS A 65 3.76 0.62 7.31
CA LYS A 65 5.04 0.13 7.87
C LYS A 65 5.28 -1.37 7.69
N TYR A 66 4.67 -1.98 6.68
CA TYR A 66 4.90 -3.39 6.36
C TYR A 66 6.27 -3.57 5.70
N ASP A 67 6.93 -4.69 6.01
CA ASP A 67 8.11 -5.14 5.28
C ASP A 67 7.73 -6.26 4.31
N LEU A 68 7.61 -5.89 3.04
CA LEU A 68 7.35 -6.77 1.90
C LEU A 68 8.60 -6.92 1.03
N SER A 69 9.79 -6.64 1.58
CA SER A 69 11.03 -6.74 0.80
C SER A 69 11.27 -8.15 0.28
N GLY A 70 11.67 -8.25 -0.99
CA GLY A 70 11.93 -9.52 -1.66
C GLY A 70 10.72 -10.45 -1.85
N ARG A 71 9.49 -9.99 -1.56
CA ARG A 71 8.29 -10.82 -1.68
C ARG A 71 7.83 -10.93 -3.14
N ASP A 72 7.18 -12.04 -3.44
CA ASP A 72 6.52 -12.28 -4.73
C ASP A 72 5.08 -11.79 -4.66
N LEU A 73 4.83 -10.66 -5.31
CA LEU A 73 3.53 -10.04 -5.56
C LEU A 73 3.22 -9.99 -7.07
N GLY A 74 3.86 -10.85 -7.88
CA GLY A 74 3.63 -10.88 -9.32
C GLY A 74 2.15 -11.14 -9.64
N ASP A 75 1.61 -10.44 -10.63
CA ASP A 75 0.19 -10.53 -11.04
C ASP A 75 -0.84 -10.26 -9.92
N ALA A 76 -0.43 -9.79 -8.74
CA ALA A 76 -1.35 -9.48 -7.65
C ALA A 76 -2.21 -8.26 -7.99
N ASP A 77 -3.45 -8.25 -7.51
CA ASP A 77 -4.35 -7.10 -7.65
C ASP A 77 -4.35 -6.28 -6.37
N LEU A 78 -3.62 -5.16 -6.39
CA LEU A 78 -3.43 -4.22 -5.29
C LEU A 78 -4.20 -2.91 -5.54
N SER A 79 -5.16 -2.92 -6.47
CA SER A 79 -5.84 -1.69 -6.89
C SER A 79 -6.58 -1.02 -5.73
N GLY A 80 -6.43 0.31 -5.64
CA GLY A 80 -7.00 1.12 -4.56
C GLY A 80 -6.36 0.96 -3.17
N SER A 81 -5.29 0.16 -3.04
CA SER A 81 -4.63 -0.05 -1.74
C SER A 81 -3.82 1.14 -1.26
N TYR A 82 -3.62 1.22 0.07
CA TYR A 82 -2.87 2.28 0.73
C TYR A 82 -1.55 1.75 1.30
N PHE A 83 -0.43 2.37 0.92
CA PHE A 83 0.90 2.09 1.44
C PHE A 83 1.45 3.34 2.13
N SER A 84 1.96 3.18 3.35
CA SER A 84 2.57 4.29 4.07
C SER A 84 3.81 3.83 4.83
N VAL A 85 4.96 4.40 4.48
CA VAL A 85 6.24 4.08 5.12
C VAL A 85 6.57 2.57 5.03
N SER A 86 6.07 1.90 3.99
CA SER A 86 6.26 0.46 3.77
C SER A 86 7.48 0.19 2.91
N ASN A 87 8.00 -1.03 3.01
CA ASN A 87 9.18 -1.48 2.31
C ASN A 87 8.83 -2.56 1.29
N LEU A 88 8.94 -2.27 0.00
CA LEU A 88 8.85 -3.22 -1.11
C LEU A 88 10.19 -3.33 -1.84
N GLU A 89 11.31 -3.07 -1.15
CA GLU A 89 12.64 -3.20 -1.74
C GLU A 89 12.84 -4.62 -2.29
N LYS A 90 13.28 -4.74 -3.55
CA LYS A 90 13.50 -6.02 -4.26
C LYS A 90 12.25 -6.91 -4.41
N ALA A 91 11.05 -6.39 -4.16
CA ALA A 91 9.83 -7.15 -4.41
C ALA A 91 9.68 -7.46 -5.90
N ASP A 92 9.08 -8.60 -6.20
CA ASP A 92 8.60 -8.94 -7.54
C ASP A 92 7.16 -8.47 -7.67
N LEU A 93 6.93 -7.47 -8.51
CA LEU A 93 5.63 -6.87 -8.81
C LEU A 93 5.33 -6.98 -10.31
N ARG A 94 5.95 -7.94 -11.01
CA ARG A 94 5.74 -8.13 -12.45
C ARG A 94 4.27 -8.37 -12.72
N GLY A 95 3.69 -7.58 -13.63
CA GLY A 95 2.27 -7.69 -13.99
C GLY A 95 1.27 -7.27 -12.90
N ALA A 96 1.73 -6.81 -11.73
CA ALA A 96 0.84 -6.43 -10.63
C ALA A 96 -0.07 -5.26 -11.03
N ASN A 97 -1.35 -5.34 -10.65
CA ASN A 97 -2.29 -4.25 -10.81
C ASN A 97 -2.23 -3.32 -9.60
N MET A 98 -1.55 -2.18 -9.74
CA MET A 98 -1.41 -1.14 -8.71
C MET A 98 -2.16 0.15 -9.10
N GLN A 99 -3.27 -0.01 -9.83
CA GLN A 99 -4.07 1.12 -10.28
C GLN A 99 -4.67 1.87 -9.09
N ASN A 100 -4.61 3.21 -9.13
CA ASN A 100 -5.18 4.11 -8.12
C ASN A 100 -4.70 3.85 -6.68
N ILE A 101 -3.52 3.26 -6.49
CA ILE A 101 -2.97 3.14 -5.13
C ILE A 101 -2.59 4.51 -4.59
N ILE A 102 -2.52 4.61 -3.26
CA ILE A 102 -1.87 5.73 -2.58
C ILE A 102 -0.66 5.17 -1.84
N ALA A 103 0.55 5.50 -2.29
CA ALA A 103 1.81 5.12 -1.68
C ALA A 103 2.60 6.35 -1.22
N TYR A 104 2.61 6.58 0.09
CA TYR A 104 3.35 7.67 0.71
C TYR A 104 4.63 7.17 1.38
N ALA A 105 5.77 7.79 1.05
CA ALA A 105 7.07 7.44 1.65
C ALA A 105 7.41 5.94 1.57
N THR A 106 6.99 5.27 0.50
CA THR A 106 7.14 3.82 0.31
C THR A 106 8.39 3.52 -0.53
N ARG A 107 9.12 2.46 -0.18
CA ARG A 107 10.35 2.07 -0.88
C ARG A 107 10.06 0.99 -1.90
N PHE A 108 10.25 1.28 -3.19
CA PHE A 108 10.24 0.28 -4.26
C PHE A 108 11.66 0.00 -4.80
N ASP A 109 12.69 0.46 -4.11
CA ASP A 109 14.09 0.37 -4.56
C ASP A 109 14.43 -1.07 -5.01
N ASN A 110 15.01 -1.23 -6.19
CA ASN A 110 15.39 -2.51 -6.82
C ASN A 110 14.24 -3.51 -7.04
N ALA A 111 12.96 -3.10 -6.95
CA ALA A 111 11.84 -3.95 -7.30
C ALA A 111 11.75 -4.19 -8.81
N ASP A 112 11.18 -5.33 -9.20
CA ASP A 112 10.80 -5.60 -10.58
C ASP A 112 9.34 -5.18 -10.79
N LEU A 113 9.15 -4.06 -11.51
CA LEU A 113 7.83 -3.49 -11.83
C LEU A 113 7.42 -3.79 -13.27
N SER A 114 8.08 -4.74 -13.95
CA SER A 114 7.85 -5.00 -15.38
C SER A 114 6.38 -5.30 -15.65
N ASN A 115 5.77 -4.57 -16.58
CA ASN A 115 4.33 -4.66 -16.92
C ASN A 115 3.36 -4.36 -15.76
N ALA A 116 3.82 -3.79 -14.65
CA ALA A 116 2.93 -3.35 -13.57
C ALA A 116 2.08 -2.14 -14.01
N ASN A 117 0.87 -2.04 -13.48
CA ASN A 117 -0.03 -0.94 -13.77
C ASN A 117 -0.11 0.03 -12.58
N PHE A 118 0.53 1.19 -12.67
CA PHE A 118 0.45 2.29 -11.70
C PHE A 118 -0.46 3.43 -12.18
N SER A 119 -1.36 3.19 -13.14
CA SER A 119 -2.21 4.27 -13.65
C SER A 119 -3.06 4.89 -12.53
N GLY A 120 -3.06 6.24 -12.48
CA GLY A 120 -3.75 7.01 -11.44
C GLY A 120 -3.17 6.89 -10.02
N ALA A 121 -2.01 6.27 -9.83
CA ALA A 121 -1.40 6.11 -8.52
C ALA A 121 -0.83 7.42 -7.95
N GLU A 122 -0.97 7.63 -6.64
CA GLU A 122 -0.29 8.70 -5.91
C GLU A 122 0.95 8.15 -5.20
N LEU A 123 2.16 8.52 -5.64
CA LEU A 123 3.43 7.90 -5.23
C LEU A 123 4.36 8.89 -4.51
N LEU A 124 3.79 9.88 -3.81
CA LEU A 124 4.54 10.98 -3.20
C LEU A 124 5.54 10.50 -2.14
N LYS A 125 6.75 11.07 -2.16
CA LYS A 125 7.90 10.71 -1.30
C LYS A 125 8.35 9.26 -1.42
N SER A 126 7.82 8.49 -2.37
CA SER A 126 8.25 7.12 -2.62
C SER A 126 9.55 7.10 -3.45
N ARG A 127 10.29 6.00 -3.38
CA ARG A 127 11.56 5.84 -4.11
C ARG A 127 11.54 4.63 -5.02
N PHE A 128 12.19 4.77 -6.17
CA PHE A 128 12.24 3.78 -7.24
C PHE A 128 13.69 3.57 -7.72
N ASP A 129 14.68 3.68 -6.85
CA ASP A 129 16.08 3.58 -7.28
C ASP A 129 16.38 2.15 -7.74
N GLY A 130 16.92 1.98 -8.94
CA GLY A 130 17.27 0.65 -9.47
C GLY A 130 16.08 -0.25 -9.87
N THR A 131 14.85 0.27 -9.93
CA THR A 131 13.71 -0.53 -10.40
C THR A 131 13.82 -0.90 -11.88
N VAL A 132 13.37 -2.12 -12.19
CA VAL A 132 13.04 -2.52 -13.57
C VAL A 132 11.64 -2.02 -13.88
N ILE A 133 11.47 -1.29 -14.99
CA ILE A 133 10.21 -0.61 -15.32
C ILE A 133 9.73 -0.89 -16.75
N ASP A 134 10.23 -1.95 -17.38
CA ASP A 134 9.89 -2.27 -18.76
C ASP A 134 8.39 -2.59 -18.88
N GLY A 135 7.67 -1.80 -19.68
CA GLY A 135 6.23 -1.95 -19.87
C GLY A 135 5.38 -1.46 -18.69
N THR A 136 5.97 -0.89 -17.64
CA THR A 136 5.21 -0.30 -16.53
C THR A 136 4.38 0.88 -17.03
N ASN A 137 3.12 0.96 -16.60
CA ASN A 137 2.21 2.04 -16.95
C ASN A 137 2.09 3.07 -15.81
N PHE A 138 2.56 4.29 -16.03
CA PHE A 138 2.44 5.42 -15.09
C PHE A 138 1.42 6.48 -15.53
N THR A 139 0.50 6.17 -16.45
CA THR A 139 -0.48 7.14 -16.96
C THR A 139 -1.28 7.76 -15.82
N ASN A 140 -1.25 9.09 -15.71
CA ASN A 140 -1.89 9.87 -14.64
C ASN A 140 -1.36 9.57 -13.22
N ALA A 141 -0.21 8.89 -13.09
CA ALA A 141 0.42 8.73 -11.79
C ALA A 141 1.06 10.05 -11.34
N VAL A 142 1.01 10.31 -10.03
CA VAL A 142 1.60 11.50 -9.41
C VAL A 142 2.86 11.08 -8.66
N LEU A 143 4.02 11.51 -9.16
CA LEU A 143 5.32 11.25 -8.54
C LEU A 143 6.06 12.57 -8.28
N ASP A 144 6.99 12.55 -7.34
CA ASP A 144 7.89 13.68 -7.13
C ASP A 144 8.79 13.89 -8.37
N LEU A 145 8.96 15.14 -8.81
CA LEU A 145 9.71 15.48 -10.02
C LEU A 145 11.11 14.83 -10.09
N PRO A 146 11.91 14.74 -9.00
CA PRO A 146 13.19 14.03 -9.04
C PRO A 146 13.04 12.55 -9.41
N GLN A 147 11.99 11.87 -8.93
CA GLN A 147 11.73 10.46 -9.26
C GLN A 147 11.30 10.31 -10.72
N VAL A 148 10.44 11.21 -11.23
CA VAL A 148 10.07 11.22 -12.65
C VAL A 148 11.32 11.34 -13.53
N LYS A 149 12.22 12.29 -13.22
CA LYS A 149 13.48 12.45 -13.98
C LYS A 149 14.34 11.18 -13.95
N ALA A 150 14.56 10.60 -12.77
CA ALA A 150 15.37 9.40 -12.62
C ALA A 150 14.77 8.18 -13.33
N LEU A 151 13.44 8.05 -13.36
CA LEU A 151 12.75 7.01 -14.12
C LEU A 151 12.90 7.25 -15.63
N CYS A 152 12.74 8.49 -16.08
CA CYS A 152 12.88 8.87 -17.49
C CYS A 152 14.29 8.69 -18.06
N GLU A 153 15.34 8.65 -17.24
CA GLU A 153 16.70 8.33 -17.68
C GLU A 153 16.82 6.91 -18.25
N ARG A 154 15.91 5.99 -17.86
CA ARG A 154 15.92 4.58 -18.28
C ARG A 154 14.61 4.06 -18.87
N ALA A 155 13.53 4.83 -18.81
CA ALA A 155 12.25 4.45 -19.38
C ALA A 155 12.33 4.38 -20.92
N THR A 156 11.64 3.41 -21.52
CA THR A 156 11.54 3.26 -22.97
C THR A 156 10.09 3.04 -23.41
N GLY A 157 9.81 3.24 -24.69
CA GLY A 157 8.49 2.96 -25.30
C GLY A 157 7.32 3.56 -24.53
N GLN A 158 6.30 2.72 -24.28
CA GLN A 158 5.07 3.11 -23.59
C GLN A 158 5.30 3.60 -22.15
N THR A 159 6.32 3.07 -21.45
CA THR A 159 6.65 3.53 -20.10
C THR A 159 7.11 4.99 -20.13
N ALA A 160 7.98 5.34 -21.07
CA ALA A 160 8.45 6.72 -21.25
C ALA A 160 7.32 7.68 -21.66
N GLU A 161 6.40 7.21 -22.51
CA GLU A 161 5.19 7.97 -22.89
C GLU A 161 4.27 8.19 -21.68
N SER A 162 4.04 7.15 -20.87
CA SER A 162 3.16 7.23 -19.69
C SER A 162 3.71 8.16 -18.59
N LEU A 163 5.04 8.28 -18.50
CA LEU A 163 5.75 9.21 -17.62
C LEU A 163 5.91 10.62 -18.21
N GLN A 164 5.48 10.84 -19.46
CA GLN A 164 5.64 12.12 -20.17
C GLN A 164 7.09 12.61 -20.24
N CYS A 165 8.04 11.69 -20.47
CA CYS A 165 9.47 12.01 -20.44
C CYS A 165 9.91 13.07 -21.47
N SER A 166 9.18 13.21 -22.58
CA SER A 166 9.43 14.25 -23.60
C SER A 166 9.27 15.66 -23.04
N ASP A 167 8.35 15.85 -22.10
CA ASP A 167 7.92 17.18 -21.65
C ASP A 167 8.90 17.76 -20.62
N LEU A 168 9.67 16.89 -19.96
CA LEU A 168 10.70 17.27 -18.98
C LEU A 168 11.87 18.03 -19.61
N ASN A 169 12.17 17.75 -20.88
CA ASN A 169 13.27 18.38 -21.62
C ASN A 169 12.91 19.78 -22.14
N GLN A 170 11.61 20.13 -22.20
CA GLN A 170 11.16 21.44 -22.69
C GLN A 170 11.08 22.50 -21.59
N SER A 171 11.01 22.09 -20.32
CA SER A 171 10.84 23.02 -19.20
C SER A 171 12.15 23.48 -18.54
N TYR A 172 13.30 22.96 -18.97
CA TYR A 172 14.62 23.36 -18.48
C TYR A 172 15.32 24.29 -19.48
N VAL A 173 15.11 25.60 -19.33
CA VAL A 173 16.05 26.61 -19.86
C VAL A 173 17.11 26.82 -18.77
N PRO A 174 18.35 26.30 -18.92
CA PRO A 174 19.41 26.68 -17.99
C PRO A 174 19.55 28.19 -18.04
N ALA A 175 19.62 28.84 -16.87
CA ALA A 175 19.96 30.25 -16.80
C ALA A 175 21.29 30.43 -17.55
N SER A 176 21.24 31.08 -18.71
CA SER A 176 22.44 31.36 -19.49
C SER A 176 23.40 32.19 -18.62
N GLU A 177 24.70 31.90 -18.73
CA GLU A 177 25.79 32.61 -18.06
C GLU A 177 25.90 34.11 -18.44
N GLU A 178 24.90 34.72 -19.08
CA GLU A 178 24.92 36.12 -19.49
C GLU A 178 24.59 37.13 -18.37
N GLN A 179 24.13 36.68 -17.20
CA GLN A 179 23.87 37.61 -16.08
C GLN A 179 25.12 37.98 -15.26
N ASN A 180 26.31 37.47 -15.61
CA ASN A 180 27.55 37.77 -14.88
C ASN A 180 28.47 38.79 -15.57
N LYS A 181 27.93 39.64 -16.47
CA LYS A 181 28.59 40.89 -16.87
C LYS A 181 28.11 42.04 -15.98
N PHE A 182 28.58 42.04 -14.73
CA PHE A 182 28.69 43.30 -13.98
C PHE A 182 29.60 44.23 -14.79
N ASN A 183 29.03 45.27 -15.37
CA ASN A 183 29.75 46.37 -15.99
C ASN A 183 29.99 47.43 -14.91
N PRO A 184 31.18 47.51 -14.28
CA PRO A 184 31.52 48.67 -13.48
C PRO A 184 31.73 49.83 -14.46
N GLY A 185 30.62 50.55 -14.72
CA GLY A 185 30.67 51.82 -15.41
C GLY A 185 31.68 52.72 -14.70
N ILE A 186 32.72 53.08 -15.43
CA ILE A 186 33.65 54.17 -15.17
C ILE A 186 32.90 55.42 -14.66
N GLY A 187 33.33 55.90 -13.50
CA GLY A 187 33.00 57.19 -12.90
C GLY A 187 34.10 57.58 -11.93
#